data_AF-A0A931UCJ2-F1
#
_entry.id   AF-A0A931UCJ2-F1
#
_cell.length_a   1.000
_cell.length_b   1.000
_cell.length_c   1.000
_cell.angle_alpha   90.00
_cell.angle_beta   90.00
_cell.angle_gamma   90.00
#
_symmetry.space_group_name_H-M   'P 1'
#
loop_
_entity.id
_entity.type
_entity.pdbx_description
1 polymer ?
#
loop_
_entity_poly.entity_id
_entity_poly.type
_entity_poly.pdbx_seq_one_letter_code
_entity_poly.pdbx_strand_id
1 'polypeptide(L)'
;MDTVRASFIRWMALEKWREVEDCRATLGMELRQAVEEAGRFPGRGRYEPVWAARWKAEVNPDAAGGDPGSLFAAIERAVAGALGEEEAERKLRGDHPLDEDPEYKAFVDSALERLLSEGGGTLGTG
;
A
#
# COMPACT_ATOMS: atom_id res chain seq x y z
N MET A 1 17.69 -3.06 5.50
CA MET A 1 16.27 -2.92 5.14
C MET A 1 15.96 -4.03 4.16
N ASP A 2 14.94 -4.84 4.43
CA ASP A 2 14.52 -5.90 3.51
C ASP A 2 13.97 -5.26 2.22
N THR A 3 14.62 -5.53 1.08
CA THR A 3 14.26 -4.95 -0.22
C THR A 3 12.84 -5.35 -0.63
N VAL A 4 12.42 -6.58 -0.31
CA VAL A 4 11.07 -7.07 -0.65
C VAL A 4 10.02 -6.26 0.09
N ARG A 5 10.20 -6.05 1.39
CA ARG A 5 9.32 -5.20 2.20
C ARG A 5 9.22 -3.78 1.66
N ALA A 6 10.35 -3.17 1.28
CA ALA A 6 10.37 -1.82 0.75
C ALA A 6 9.58 -1.72 -0.57
N SER A 7 9.75 -2.70 -1.46
CA SER A 7 8.99 -2.80 -2.70
C SER A 7 7.49 -3.04 -2.45
N PHE A 8 7.14 -3.86 -1.46
CA PHE A 8 5.74 -4.10 -1.08
C PHE A 8 5.06 -2.82 -0.56
N ILE A 9 5.73 -2.08 0.33
CA ILE A 9 5.25 -0.76 0.81
C ILE A 9 4.97 0.17 -0.36
N ARG A 10 5.90 0.26 -1.32
CA ARG A 10 5.73 1.17 -2.45
C ARG A 10 4.64 0.70 -3.42
N TRP A 11 4.52 -0.60 -3.65
CA TRP A 11 3.42 -1.17 -4.44
C TRP A 11 2.06 -0.83 -3.81
N MET A 12 1.91 -1.08 -2.51
CA MET A 12 0.71 -0.74 -1.76
C MET A 12 0.38 0.75 -1.80
N ALA A 13 1.40 1.61 -1.69
CA ALA A 13 1.23 3.05 -1.78
C ALA A 13 0.75 3.47 -3.18
N LEU A 14 1.24 2.83 -4.25
CA LEU A 14 0.78 3.06 -5.62
C LEU A 14 -0.67 2.61 -5.83
N GLU A 15 -1.07 1.45 -5.27
CA GLU A 15 -2.45 0.99 -5.33
C GLU A 15 -3.40 1.99 -4.63
N LYS A 16 -3.00 2.51 -3.46
CA LYS A 16 -3.78 3.54 -2.76
C LYS A 16 -3.80 4.88 -3.47
N TRP A 17 -2.69 5.29 -4.07
CA TRP A 17 -2.67 6.47 -4.94
C TRP A 17 -3.65 6.30 -6.10
N ARG A 18 -3.66 5.14 -6.76
CA ARG A 18 -4.60 4.84 -7.84
C ARG A 18 -6.05 4.89 -7.36
N GLU A 19 -6.35 4.34 -6.18
CA GLU A 19 -7.70 4.41 -5.59
C GLU A 19 -8.16 5.85 -5.35
N VAL A 20 -7.28 6.74 -4.86
CA VAL A 20 -7.57 8.17 -4.72
C VAL A 20 -7.86 8.80 -6.08
N GLU A 21 -7.02 8.56 -7.08
CA GLU A 21 -7.21 9.11 -8.42
C GLU A 21 -8.46 8.55 -9.10
N ASP A 22 -8.79 7.27 -8.92
CA ASP A 22 -10.00 6.64 -9.44
C ASP A 22 -11.25 7.25 -8.82
N CYS A 23 -11.25 7.53 -7.50
CA CYS A 23 -12.33 8.25 -6.84
C CYS A 23 -12.55 9.64 -7.45
N ARG A 24 -11.47 10.36 -7.78
CA ARG A 24 -11.55 11.69 -8.40
C ARG A 24 -12.04 11.61 -9.84
N ALA A 25 -11.43 10.74 -10.64
CA ALA A 25 -11.70 10.64 -12.07
C ALA A 25 -13.08 10.03 -12.38
N THR A 26 -13.49 9.02 -11.59
CA THR A 26 -14.71 8.24 -11.87
C THR A 26 -15.92 8.78 -11.12
N LEU A 27 -15.74 9.16 -9.85
CA LEU A 27 -16.84 9.59 -8.98
C LEU A 27 -16.94 11.12 -8.85
N GLY A 28 -16.02 11.87 -9.45
CA GLY A 28 -16.00 13.33 -9.39
C GLY A 28 -15.75 13.87 -7.99
N MET A 29 -15.11 13.07 -7.12
CA MET A 29 -14.81 13.48 -5.75
C MET A 29 -13.73 14.54 -5.72
N GLU A 30 -13.88 15.50 -4.81
CA GLU A 30 -12.78 16.41 -4.46
C GLU A 30 -11.66 15.63 -3.76
N LEU A 31 -10.42 16.12 -3.88
CA LEU A 31 -9.23 15.39 -3.37
C LEU A 31 -9.38 14.94 -1.92
N ARG A 32 -9.89 15.82 -1.04
CA ARG A 32 -10.15 15.49 0.37
C ARG A 32 -11.11 14.31 0.52
N GLN A 33 -12.21 14.30 -0.24
CA GLN A 33 -13.20 13.23 -0.19
C GLN A 33 -12.61 11.92 -0.72
N ALA A 34 -11.84 11.98 -1.81
CA ALA A 34 -11.16 10.81 -2.37
C ALA A 34 -10.13 10.21 -1.39
N VAL A 35 -9.36 11.06 -0.69
CA VAL A 35 -8.43 10.61 0.37
C VAL A 35 -9.19 9.99 1.54
N GLU A 36 -10.30 10.58 1.97
CA GLU A 36 -11.12 10.02 3.04
C GLU A 36 -11.76 8.67 2.64
N GLU A 37 -12.19 8.52 1.39
CA GLU A 37 -12.74 7.27 0.85
C GLU A 37 -11.68 6.18 0.78
N ALA A 38 -10.51 6.48 0.18
CA ALA A 38 -9.40 5.54 0.07
C ALA A 38 -8.82 5.09 1.42
N GLY A 39 -9.02 5.91 2.46
CA GLY A 39 -8.58 5.67 3.84
C GLY A 39 -9.41 4.66 4.65
N ARG A 40 -10.38 3.95 4.04
CA ARG A 40 -11.28 3.03 4.75
C ARG A 40 -10.75 1.60 4.95
N PHE A 41 -9.85 1.13 4.09
CA PHE A 41 -9.18 -0.18 4.21
C PHE A 41 -10.06 -1.42 4.53
N PRO A 42 -11.22 -1.64 3.86
CA PRO A 42 -12.15 -2.72 4.20
C PRO A 42 -11.55 -4.15 4.08
N GLY A 43 -10.45 -4.31 3.34
CA GLY A 43 -9.74 -5.58 3.17
C GLY A 43 -8.79 -5.97 4.32
N ARG A 44 -8.55 -5.08 5.30
CA ARG A 44 -7.59 -5.30 6.40
C ARG A 44 -8.18 -6.05 7.60
N GLY A 45 -9.48 -6.34 7.56
CA GLY A 45 -10.17 -7.07 8.63
C GLY A 45 -9.96 -6.40 9.98
N ARG A 46 -9.48 -7.16 10.98
CA ARG A 46 -9.30 -6.64 12.35
C ARG A 46 -8.22 -5.57 12.49
N TYR A 47 -7.32 -5.43 11.52
CA TYR A 47 -6.26 -4.42 11.55
C TYR A 47 -6.69 -3.12 10.86
N GLU A 48 -7.88 -3.07 10.24
CA GLU A 48 -8.44 -1.86 9.64
C GLU A 48 -8.30 -0.60 10.51
N PRO A 49 -8.56 -0.62 11.85
CA PRO A 49 -8.42 0.57 12.68
C PRO A 49 -6.99 1.14 12.71
N VAL A 50 -5.96 0.29 12.68
CA VAL A 50 -4.55 0.70 12.64
C VAL A 50 -4.25 1.43 11.34
N TRP A 51 -4.69 0.86 10.22
CA TRP A 51 -4.51 1.43 8.89
C TRP A 51 -5.22 2.77 8.73
N ALA A 52 -6.48 2.85 9.13
CA ALA A 52 -7.27 4.07 9.07
C ALA A 52 -6.67 5.17 9.97
N ALA A 53 -6.17 4.82 11.16
CA ALA A 53 -5.52 5.77 12.06
C ALA A 53 -4.23 6.34 11.45
N ARG A 54 -3.38 5.49 10.87
CA ARG A 54 -2.15 5.92 10.19
C ARG A 54 -2.42 6.77 8.97
N TRP A 55 -3.40 6.40 8.16
CA TRP A 55 -3.83 7.20 7.02
C TRP A 55 -4.32 8.59 7.45
N LYS A 56 -5.17 8.66 8.48
CA LYS A 56 -5.65 9.93 9.01
C LYS A 56 -4.53 10.81 9.55
N ALA A 57 -3.51 10.22 10.18
CA ALA A 57 -2.39 10.96 10.76
C ALA A 57 -1.44 11.51 9.68
N GLU A 58 -1.14 10.71 8.66
CA GLU A 58 -0.09 11.04 7.68
C GLU A 58 -0.66 11.68 6.41
N VAL A 59 -1.81 11.23 5.89
CA VAL A 59 -2.32 11.56 4.54
C VAL A 59 -3.36 12.68 4.57
N ASN A 60 -4.30 12.64 5.52
CA ASN A 60 -5.36 13.66 5.59
C ASN A 60 -4.85 15.11 5.72
N PRO A 61 -3.72 15.40 6.41
CA PRO A 61 -3.17 16.76 6.44
C PRO A 61 -2.75 17.29 5.05
N ASP A 62 -2.21 16.42 4.20
CA ASP A 62 -1.75 16.77 2.84
C ASP A 62 -2.92 16.92 1.85
N ALA A 63 -4.10 16.35 2.15
CA ALA A 63 -5.32 16.46 1.35
C ALA A 63 -5.96 17.87 1.35
N ALA A 64 -5.38 18.84 2.08
CA ALA A 64 -5.87 20.21 2.20
C ALA A 64 -5.28 21.20 1.18
N GLY A 65 -4.42 20.76 0.25
CA GLY A 65 -3.87 21.61 -0.81
C GLY A 65 -2.35 21.51 -1.03
N GLY A 66 -1.75 20.35 -0.74
CA GLY A 66 -0.33 20.10 -1.00
C GLY A 66 -0.01 19.76 -2.47
N ASP A 67 1.29 19.78 -2.79
CA ASP A 67 1.83 19.28 -4.07
C ASP A 67 1.57 17.76 -4.21
N PRO A 68 1.22 17.22 -5.40
CA PRO A 68 1.00 15.79 -5.59
C PRO A 68 2.16 14.89 -5.09
N GLY A 69 3.41 15.37 -5.17
CA GLY A 69 4.57 14.67 -4.62
C GLY A 69 4.54 14.56 -3.09
N SER A 70 3.96 15.54 -2.40
CA SER A 70 3.80 15.50 -0.93
C SER A 70 2.75 14.47 -0.52
N LEU A 71 1.65 14.36 -1.27
CA LEU A 71 0.59 13.40 -0.99
C LEU A 71 1.05 11.96 -1.20
N PHE A 72 1.77 11.65 -2.29
CA PHE A 72 2.28 10.29 -2.47
C PHE A 72 3.28 9.90 -1.37
N ALA A 73 4.19 10.81 -1.00
CA ALA A 73 5.12 10.56 0.10
C ALA A 73 4.39 10.35 1.44
N ALA A 74 3.27 11.03 1.66
CA ALA A 74 2.41 10.82 2.83
C ALA A 74 1.75 9.44 2.83
N ILE A 75 1.27 8.99 1.67
CA ILE A 75 0.72 7.64 1.51
C ILE A 75 1.80 6.59 1.82
N GLU A 76 3.03 6.75 1.31
CA GLU A 76 4.13 5.83 1.62
C GLU A 76 4.41 5.75 3.12
N ARG A 77 4.41 6.90 3.83
CA ARG A 77 4.58 6.92 5.30
C ARG A 77 3.44 6.24 6.03
N ALA A 78 2.19 6.48 5.63
CA ALA A 78 1.02 5.83 6.21
C ALA A 78 1.09 4.30 6.07
N VAL A 79 1.38 3.81 4.86
CA VAL A 79 1.49 2.38 4.55
C VAL A 79 2.62 1.74 5.35
N ALA A 80 3.80 2.36 5.37
CA ALA A 80 4.95 1.85 6.13
C ALA A 80 4.65 1.78 7.64
N GLY A 81 4.01 2.82 8.18
CA GLY A 81 3.59 2.87 9.58
C GLY A 81 2.55 1.82 9.92
N ALA A 82 1.51 1.69 9.10
CA ALA A 82 0.44 0.72 9.31
C ALA A 82 0.94 -0.73 9.23
N LEU A 83 1.80 -1.05 8.27
CA LEU A 83 2.43 -2.38 8.17
C LEU A 83 3.26 -2.72 9.41
N GLY A 84 4.03 -1.75 9.91
CA GLY A 84 4.82 -1.94 11.13
C GLY A 84 3.97 -2.20 12.37
N GLU A 85 2.87 -1.46 12.51
CA GLU A 85 1.93 -1.63 13.63
C GLU A 85 1.12 -2.91 13.52
N GLU A 86 0.63 -3.26 12.33
CA GLU A 86 -0.05 -4.53 12.09
C GLU A 86 0.84 -5.73 12.42
N GLU A 87 2.12 -5.70 12.02
CA GLU A 87 3.06 -6.75 12.39
C GLU A 87 3.27 -6.85 13.90
N ALA A 88 3.36 -5.72 14.60
CA ALA A 88 3.47 -5.69 16.04
C ALA A 88 2.22 -6.28 16.70
N GLU A 89 1.03 -5.92 16.23
CA GLU A 89 -0.23 -6.48 16.70
C GLU A 89 -0.36 -7.97 16.43
N ARG A 90 -0.01 -8.44 15.22
CA ARG A 90 0.00 -9.87 14.85
C ARG A 90 0.87 -10.66 15.82
N LYS A 91 2.09 -10.17 16.09
CA LYS A 91 3.02 -10.79 17.04
C LYS A 91 2.46 -10.85 18.47
N LEU A 92 1.85 -9.76 18.94
CA LEU A 92 1.27 -9.69 20.29
C LEU A 92 0.08 -10.65 20.46
N ARG A 93 -0.70 -10.86 19.40
CA ARG A 93 -1.91 -11.69 19.41
C ARG A 93 -1.64 -13.15 19.08
N GLY A 94 -0.47 -13.47 18.53
CA GLY A 94 -0.17 -14.79 17.98
C GLY A 94 -0.91 -15.08 16.68
N ASP A 95 -1.28 -14.04 15.93
CA ASP A 95 -1.84 -14.19 14.59
C ASP A 95 -0.73 -14.56 13.58
N HIS A 96 -1.13 -15.05 12.41
CA HIS A 96 -0.17 -15.42 11.36
C HIS A 96 0.74 -14.25 10.96
N PRO A 97 2.04 -14.49 10.74
CA PRO A 97 2.98 -13.50 10.22
C PRO A 97 2.51 -12.82 8.93
N LEU A 98 3.03 -11.62 8.68
CA LEU A 98 2.66 -10.81 7.51
C LEU A 98 3.16 -11.43 6.19
N ASP A 99 4.31 -12.09 6.18
CA ASP A 99 4.82 -12.83 5.02
C ASP A 99 3.99 -14.08 4.70
N GLU A 100 3.17 -14.54 5.64
CA GLU A 100 2.17 -15.57 5.37
C GLU A 100 0.86 -15.00 4.80
N ASP A 101 0.67 -13.68 4.83
CA ASP A 101 -0.53 -13.00 4.35
C ASP A 101 -0.75 -13.22 2.84
N PRO A 102 -1.98 -13.54 2.39
CA PRO A 102 -2.26 -13.77 0.98
C PRO A 102 -1.87 -12.62 0.06
N GLU A 103 -2.04 -11.36 0.50
CA GLU A 103 -1.70 -10.20 -0.31
C GLU A 103 -0.19 -10.04 -0.46
N TYR A 104 0.56 -10.27 0.62
CA TYR A 104 2.02 -10.24 0.59
C TYR A 104 2.58 -11.33 -0.34
N LYS A 105 2.03 -12.55 -0.25
CA LYS A 105 2.41 -13.66 -1.13
C LYS A 105 2.09 -13.36 -2.59
N ALA A 106 0.88 -12.87 -2.88
CA ALA A 106 0.49 -12.52 -4.24
C ALA A 106 1.41 -11.44 -4.86
N PHE A 107 1.84 -10.47 -4.06
CA PHE A 107 2.84 -9.49 -4.50
C PHE A 107 4.19 -10.14 -4.82
N VAL A 108 4.70 -10.98 -3.92
CA VAL A 108 5.98 -11.69 -4.10
C VAL A 108 5.92 -12.59 -5.35
N ASP A 109 4.86 -13.38 -5.49
CA ASP A 109 4.64 -14.26 -6.65
C ASP A 109 4.62 -13.46 -7.96
N SER A 110 3.87 -12.35 -8.01
CA SER A 110 3.83 -11.46 -9.18
C SER A 110 5.19 -10.86 -9.52
N ALA A 111 5.97 -10.47 -8.50
CA ALA A 111 7.32 -9.94 -8.68
C ALA A 111 8.29 -11.01 -9.20
N LEU A 112 8.20 -12.25 -8.69
CA LEU A 112 8.99 -13.38 -9.18
C LEU A 112 8.61 -13.75 -10.62
N GLU A 113 7.32 -13.84 -10.94
CA GLU A 113 6.86 -14.13 -12.30
C GLU A 113 7.38 -13.11 -13.31
N ARG A 114 7.35 -11.82 -12.94
CA ARG A 114 7.89 -10.75 -13.77
C ARG A 114 9.41 -10.89 -13.95
N LEU A 115 10.16 -11.15 -12.88
CA LEU A 115 11.60 -11.38 -12.94
C LEU A 115 11.96 -12.57 -13.84
N LEU A 116 11.23 -13.68 -13.72
CA LEU A 116 11.45 -14.89 -14.53
C LEU A 116 11.11 -14.64 -16.01
N SER A 117 10.04 -13.87 -16.28
CA SER A 117 9.64 -13.50 -17.64
C SER A 117 10.67 -12.56 -18.29
N GLU A 118 11.20 -11.59 -17.55
CA GLU A 118 12.24 -10.68 -18.02
C GLU A 118 13.60 -11.38 -18.19
N GLY A 119 13.94 -12.34 -17.32
CA GLY A 119 15.15 -13.17 -17.42
C GLY A 119 15.11 -14.18 -18.57
N GLY A 120 13.94 -14.71 -18.92
CA GLY A 120 13.73 -15.61 -20.05
C GLY A 120 13.91 -14.96 -21.43
N GLY A 121 13.77 -13.62 -21.52
CA GLY A 121 14.00 -12.86 -22.74
C GLY A 121 15.47 -12.74 -23.15
N THR A 122 16.41 -13.06 -22.27
CA THR A 122 17.87 -12.90 -22.52
C THR A 122 18.54 -14.17 -23.06
N LEU A 123 17.83 -15.31 -23.10
CA LEU A 123 18.36 -16.59 -23.63
C LEU A 123 17.80 -16.97 -25.01
N GLY A 124 17.06 -16.05 -25.66
CA GLY A 124 16.50 -16.23 -27.00
C GLY A 124 17.17 -15.37 -28.07
N THR A 125 18.49 -15.51 -28.24
CA THR A 125 19.14 -15.14 -29.52
C THR A 125 20.02 -16.31 -29.96
N GLY A 126 19.65 -16.93 -31.08
CA GLY A 126 20.35 -18.07 -31.68
C GLY A 126 19.40 -18.95 -32.47
#